data_AF-A0AAV8ZMY4-F1
#
_entry.id   AF-A0AAV8ZMY4-F1
#
_cell.length_a   1.000
_cell.length_b   1.000
_cell.length_c   1.000
_cell.angle_alpha   90.00
_cell.angle_beta   90.00
_cell.angle_gamma   90.00
#
_symmetry.space_group_name_H-M   'P 1'
#
loop_
_entity.id
_entity.type
_entity.pdbx_description
1 polymer ?
#
loop_
_entity_poly.entity_id
_entity_poly.type
_entity_poly.pdbx_seq_one_letter_code
_entity_poly.pdbx_strand_id
1 'polypeptide(L)'
;MDLRVRKNSEVPDYPYDYTNIKSSPGYMELPSSSTSPKSHSGLSETSEISSEESIDVVSNVPKYKVKPSRPFKAYPDPLSIPLITTATDILGNDSSMAYVKFRQKVLSQVQTRHNGTNNNMRRTQSENPQNTDPAYREKRKKNNEAAKRSRDARKAKEDEIAVRCAFLEQENIQLKFKIAALKYENERFRNMM
;
A
#
# COMPACT_ATOMS: atom_id res chain seq x y z
N MET A 1 -2.03 4.24 42.80
CA MET A 1 -0.63 3.81 42.94
C MET A 1 0.00 3.85 41.55
N ASP A 2 0.57 4.99 41.19
CA ASP A 2 1.20 5.22 39.88
C ASP A 2 2.62 4.62 39.87
N LEU A 3 2.82 3.54 39.12
CA LEU A 3 4.14 2.98 38.84
C LEU A 3 4.62 3.45 37.47
N ARG A 4 5.15 4.68 37.41
CA ARG A 4 6.01 5.11 36.29
C ARG A 4 7.32 5.64 36.84
N VAL A 5 8.19 4.72 37.25
CA VAL A 5 9.60 5.01 37.47
C VAL A 5 10.22 5.19 36.08
N ARG A 6 10.67 6.41 35.78
CA ARG A 6 11.49 6.66 34.59
C ARG A 6 12.83 5.96 34.81
N LYS A 7 13.11 4.89 34.06
CA LYS A 7 14.46 4.33 33.96
C LYS A 7 15.32 5.35 33.22
N ASN A 8 16.17 6.06 33.95
CA ASN A 8 17.30 6.76 33.37
C ASN A 8 18.25 5.67 32.83
N SER A 9 18.49 5.62 31.52
CA SER A 9 19.52 4.77 30.95
C SER A 9 20.87 5.40 31.25
N GLU A 10 21.67 4.79 32.11
CA GLU A 10 23.07 5.17 32.28
C GLU A 10 23.80 4.97 30.96
N VAL A 11 24.39 6.05 30.45
CA VAL A 11 25.28 6.02 29.29
C VAL A 11 26.59 5.40 29.75
N PRO A 12 27.13 4.35 29.11
CA PRO A 12 28.39 3.77 29.51
C PRO A 12 29.52 4.79 29.34
N ASP A 13 30.24 5.05 30.44
CA ASP A 13 31.44 5.88 30.45
C ASP A 13 32.58 5.11 29.79
N TYR A 14 32.90 5.46 28.54
CA TYR A 14 34.01 4.88 27.81
C TYR A 14 35.21 5.83 27.87
N PRO A 15 36.28 5.49 28.59
CA PRO A 15 37.48 6.32 28.65
C PRO A 15 38.32 6.03 27.41
N TYR A 16 38.08 6.78 26.33
CA TYR A 16 39.03 6.88 25.23
C TYR A 16 39.56 8.32 25.17
N ASP A 17 40.77 8.51 25.68
CA ASP A 17 41.55 9.72 25.46
C ASP A 17 42.04 9.73 24.01
N TYR A 18 41.38 10.52 23.16
CA TYR A 18 41.75 10.72 21.75
C TYR A 18 42.95 11.67 21.56
N THR A 19 43.70 11.97 22.62
CA THR A 19 44.75 12.99 22.64
C THR A 19 46.15 12.37 22.54
N ASN A 20 46.38 11.40 21.64
CA ASN A 20 47.75 11.04 21.25
C ASN A 20 47.85 10.38 19.87
N ILE A 21 47.69 11.16 18.80
CA ILE A 21 47.99 10.69 17.43
C ILE A 21 49.44 11.06 17.11
N LYS A 22 50.39 10.29 17.63
CA LYS A 22 51.78 10.22 17.14
C LYS A 22 52.35 8.82 17.31
N SER A 23 51.99 7.92 16.40
CA SER A 23 52.88 6.92 15.77
C SER A 23 52.03 5.92 15.00
N SER A 24 52.18 5.93 13.68
CA SER A 24 51.59 4.98 12.74
C SER A 24 52.03 3.54 13.04
N PRO A 25 51.11 2.56 13.19
CA PRO A 25 51.41 1.16 12.97
C PRO A 25 50.94 0.77 11.56
N GLY A 26 51.91 0.32 10.74
CA GLY A 26 51.73 0.00 9.33
C GLY A 26 50.55 -0.94 9.05
N TYR A 27 49.65 -0.48 8.20
CA TYR A 27 48.69 -1.35 7.52
C TYR A 27 49.36 -1.95 6.28
N MET A 28 49.34 -3.27 6.21
CA MET A 28 49.72 -4.08 5.05
C MET A 28 48.90 -3.64 3.82
N GLU A 29 49.61 -3.36 2.73
CA GLU A 29 49.08 -2.91 1.44
C GLU A 29 48.27 -4.04 0.77
N LEU A 30 46.98 -3.80 0.47
CA LEU A 30 46.15 -4.71 -0.33
C LEU A 30 46.10 -4.22 -1.79
N PRO A 31 46.24 -5.11 -2.79
CA PRO A 31 46.34 -4.72 -4.19
C PRO A 31 45.00 -4.17 -4.74
N SER A 32 45.12 -3.07 -5.48
CA SER A 32 44.06 -2.32 -6.15
C SER A 32 43.32 -3.13 -7.23
N SER A 33 42.03 -3.39 -7.03
CA SER A 33 41.12 -3.85 -8.08
C SER A 33 40.29 -2.68 -8.63
N SER A 34 40.66 -2.21 -9.81
CA SER A 34 39.87 -1.29 -10.63
C SER A 34 38.72 -2.03 -11.30
N THR A 35 37.47 -1.63 -11.03
CA THR A 35 36.38 -1.49 -12.03
C THR A 35 35.09 -1.02 -11.34
N SER A 36 34.60 0.15 -11.75
CA SER A 36 33.25 0.64 -11.43
C SER A 36 32.40 0.61 -12.71
N PRO A 37 31.15 0.11 -12.68
CA PRO A 37 30.27 0.17 -13.84
C PRO A 37 29.64 1.56 -13.98
N LYS A 38 29.82 2.19 -15.14
CA LYS A 38 29.08 3.37 -15.60
C LYS A 38 27.64 2.96 -15.96
N SER A 39 26.65 3.76 -15.56
CA SER A 39 25.29 3.68 -16.12
C SER A 39 24.83 5.09 -16.49
N HIS A 40 24.68 5.30 -17.79
CA HIS A 40 24.16 6.51 -18.39
C HIS A 40 22.63 6.58 -18.23
N SER A 41 22.16 7.81 -18.00
CA SER A 41 20.78 8.27 -17.91
C SER A 41 20.00 8.15 -19.23
N GLY A 42 18.69 7.95 -19.14
CA GLY A 42 17.73 8.16 -20.23
C GLY A 42 16.28 8.26 -19.74
N LEU A 43 15.68 9.41 -20.02
CA LEU A 43 14.29 9.88 -19.84
C LEU A 43 13.31 8.96 -20.64
N SER A 44 11.97 8.93 -20.56
CA SER A 44 10.86 9.71 -19.99
C SER A 44 9.57 8.86 -20.13
N GLU A 45 8.48 9.36 -19.53
CA GLU A 45 7.02 9.10 -19.66
C GLU A 45 6.56 8.46 -21.00
N THR A 46 5.48 7.66 -21.09
CA THR A 46 4.06 8.03 -20.85
C THR A 46 3.14 6.81 -20.62
N SER A 47 1.97 7.10 -20.06
CA SER A 47 0.80 6.24 -19.82
C SER A 47 -0.15 6.16 -21.03
N GLU A 48 -0.90 5.05 -21.18
CA GLU A 48 -2.29 4.90 -21.72
C GLU A 48 -2.59 3.39 -21.91
N ILE A 49 -3.56 2.79 -21.22
CA ILE A 49 -5.03 2.70 -21.41
C ILE A 49 -5.50 1.79 -22.56
N SER A 50 -6.55 1.04 -22.24
CA SER A 50 -7.19 -0.11 -22.91
C SER A 50 -7.86 0.23 -24.24
N SER A 51 -7.99 -0.75 -25.16
CA SER A 51 -9.24 -1.19 -25.85
C SER A 51 -8.96 -2.08 -27.07
N GLU A 52 -9.90 -2.99 -27.32
CA GLU A 52 -9.97 -4.02 -28.37
C GLU A 52 -10.21 -3.45 -29.78
N GLU A 53 -9.71 -4.14 -30.83
CA GLU A 53 -10.50 -4.64 -31.97
C GLU A 53 -9.58 -5.32 -33.02
N SER A 54 -10.17 -6.31 -33.69
CA SER A 54 -9.64 -7.20 -34.73
C SER A 54 -9.23 -6.49 -36.03
N ILE A 55 -8.30 -7.09 -36.80
CA ILE A 55 -8.44 -7.55 -38.20
C ILE A 55 -7.07 -8.12 -38.66
N ASP A 56 -7.10 -9.31 -39.27
CA ASP A 56 -5.98 -9.99 -39.93
C ASP A 56 -5.38 -9.18 -41.10
N VAL A 57 -4.09 -9.42 -41.41
CA VAL A 57 -3.51 -9.62 -42.77
C VAL A 57 -1.99 -9.30 -42.77
N VAL A 58 -1.20 -10.38 -42.92
CA VAL A 58 0.02 -10.55 -43.74
C VAL A 58 1.23 -9.60 -43.56
N SER A 59 2.32 -10.21 -43.03
CA SER A 59 3.76 -9.98 -43.26
C SER A 59 4.37 -8.57 -43.18
N ASN A 60 5.07 -8.28 -42.08
CA ASN A 60 6.53 -8.08 -42.04
C ASN A 60 6.98 -7.56 -40.66
N VAL A 61 8.04 -8.15 -40.09
CA VAL A 61 8.50 -7.94 -38.71
C VAL A 61 9.26 -6.61 -38.57
N PRO A 62 9.05 -5.86 -37.47
CA PRO A 62 10.21 -5.44 -36.70
C PRO A 62 10.08 -5.72 -35.19
N LYS A 63 11.13 -6.34 -34.66
CA LYS A 63 11.53 -6.62 -33.28
C LYS A 63 10.72 -5.91 -32.16
N TYR A 64 9.66 -6.55 -31.68
CA TYR A 64 9.12 -6.25 -30.35
C TYR A 64 9.98 -6.92 -29.29
N LYS A 65 10.44 -6.15 -28.30
CA LYS A 65 11.08 -6.69 -27.08
C LYS A 65 10.08 -7.59 -26.38
N VAL A 66 10.16 -8.90 -26.61
CA VAL A 66 9.47 -9.90 -25.80
C VAL A 66 10.02 -9.78 -24.39
N LYS A 67 9.25 -9.20 -23.48
CA LYS A 67 9.57 -9.25 -22.05
C LYS A 67 9.62 -10.74 -21.68
N PRO A 68 10.66 -11.22 -20.97
CA PRO A 68 10.72 -12.62 -20.58
C PRO A 68 9.46 -12.95 -19.79
N SER A 69 8.63 -13.84 -20.34
CA SER A 69 7.49 -14.38 -19.62
C SER A 69 8.06 -15.08 -18.39
N ARG A 70 7.60 -14.66 -17.21
CA ARG A 70 8.05 -15.24 -15.94
C ARG A 70 7.82 -16.76 -16.03
N PRO A 71 8.81 -17.60 -15.66
CA PRO A 71 8.79 -19.04 -15.92
C PRO A 71 7.66 -19.83 -15.21
N PHE A 72 6.77 -19.16 -14.48
CA PHE A 72 5.67 -19.76 -13.74
C PHE A 72 4.29 -19.24 -14.17
N LYS A 73 4.12 -18.84 -15.43
CA LYS A 73 2.79 -18.64 -16.02
C LYS A 73 2.27 -19.96 -16.62
N ALA A 74 2.18 -20.99 -15.78
CA ALA A 74 1.83 -22.37 -16.18
C ALA A 74 0.42 -22.81 -15.75
N TYR A 75 -0.33 -21.95 -15.06
CA TYR A 75 -1.69 -22.27 -14.66
C TYR A 75 -2.63 -21.24 -15.30
N PRO A 76 -3.66 -21.69 -16.06
CA PRO A 76 -4.81 -20.83 -16.26
C PRO A 76 -5.28 -20.39 -14.87
N ASP A 77 -5.52 -19.10 -14.72
CA ASP A 77 -5.98 -18.53 -13.46
C ASP A 77 -7.21 -19.34 -13.00
N PRO A 78 -7.20 -20.03 -11.84
CA PRO A 78 -8.36 -20.80 -11.39
C PRO A 78 -9.61 -19.93 -11.18
N LEU A 79 -9.45 -18.61 -11.27
CA LEU A 79 -10.51 -17.61 -11.21
C LEU A 79 -11.05 -17.21 -12.60
N SER A 80 -10.48 -17.68 -13.71
CA SER A 80 -10.99 -17.41 -15.06
C SER A 80 -12.16 -18.30 -15.47
N ILE A 81 -12.73 -19.05 -14.53
CA ILE A 81 -13.96 -19.81 -14.76
C ILE A 81 -15.08 -18.79 -15.06
N PRO A 82 -15.93 -19.02 -16.07
CA PRO A 82 -17.17 -18.25 -16.30
C PRO A 82 -18.23 -18.56 -15.21
N LEU A 83 -17.81 -18.56 -13.94
CA LEU A 83 -18.64 -18.65 -12.74
C LEU A 83 -19.14 -17.27 -12.33
N ILE A 84 -18.44 -16.21 -12.73
CA ILE A 84 -18.83 -14.83 -12.43
C ILE A 84 -20.22 -14.54 -13.03
N THR A 85 -20.48 -14.98 -14.26
CA THR A 85 -21.77 -14.77 -14.95
C THR A 85 -22.93 -15.54 -14.30
N THR A 86 -22.71 -16.75 -13.78
CA THR A 86 -23.81 -17.50 -13.13
C THR A 86 -24.00 -17.10 -11.67
N ALA A 87 -22.92 -16.74 -10.96
CA ALA A 87 -23.00 -16.31 -9.56
C ALA A 87 -23.63 -14.92 -9.40
N THR A 88 -23.47 -14.00 -10.35
CA THR A 88 -24.14 -12.69 -10.33
C THR A 88 -25.65 -12.81 -10.44
N ASP A 89 -26.13 -13.81 -11.20
CA ASP A 89 -27.56 -14.07 -11.35
C ASP A 89 -28.13 -14.84 -10.15
N ILE A 90 -27.29 -15.59 -9.42
CA ILE A 90 -27.68 -16.40 -8.25
C ILE A 90 -27.58 -15.61 -6.91
N LEU A 91 -26.58 -14.75 -6.75
CA LEU A 91 -26.41 -13.83 -5.60
C LEU A 91 -26.75 -12.42 -6.08
N GLY A 92 -28.04 -12.09 -6.08
CA GLY A 92 -28.59 -10.91 -6.75
C GLY A 92 -27.83 -9.59 -6.57
N ASN A 93 -27.91 -8.77 -7.63
CA ASN A 93 -27.38 -7.41 -7.75
C ASN A 93 -27.61 -6.48 -6.53
N ASP A 94 -28.53 -6.82 -5.65
CA ASP A 94 -28.88 -6.06 -4.44
C ASP A 94 -27.72 -5.98 -3.44
N SER A 95 -26.95 -7.05 -3.22
CA SER A 95 -25.83 -7.02 -2.26
C SER A 95 -24.67 -6.14 -2.78
N SER A 96 -24.39 -6.21 -4.10
CA SER A 96 -23.41 -5.34 -4.76
C SER A 96 -23.78 -3.86 -4.64
N MET A 97 -25.03 -3.51 -4.93
CA MET A 97 -25.52 -2.13 -4.81
C MET A 97 -25.58 -1.66 -3.35
N ALA A 98 -25.91 -2.54 -2.40
CA ALA A 98 -25.88 -2.25 -0.98
C ALA A 98 -24.46 -1.92 -0.50
N TYR A 99 -23.45 -2.67 -0.95
CA TYR A 99 -22.05 -2.38 -0.66
C TYR A 99 -21.63 -1.00 -1.17
N VAL A 100 -21.95 -0.66 -2.43
CA VAL A 100 -21.59 0.64 -3.02
C VAL A 100 -22.20 1.81 -2.22
N LYS A 101 -23.48 1.70 -1.85
CA LYS A 101 -24.16 2.71 -1.02
C LYS A 101 -23.56 2.81 0.38
N PHE A 102 -23.28 1.67 1.02
CA PHE A 102 -22.65 1.61 2.34
C PHE A 102 -21.28 2.29 2.31
N ARG A 103 -20.45 1.94 1.33
CA ARG A 103 -19.12 2.52 1.11
C ARG A 103 -19.19 4.04 0.95
N GLN A 104 -20.11 4.54 0.12
CA GLN A 104 -20.29 5.98 -0.08
C GLN A 104 -20.64 6.68 1.25
N LYS A 105 -21.55 6.10 2.04
CA LYS A 105 -21.96 6.64 3.34
C LYS A 105 -20.83 6.65 4.37
N VAL A 106 -20.04 5.57 4.46
CA VAL A 106 -18.94 5.50 5.43
C VAL A 106 -17.83 6.50 5.06
N LEU A 107 -17.45 6.58 3.79
CA LEU A 107 -16.42 7.51 3.34
C LEU A 107 -16.82 8.98 3.51
N SER A 108 -18.09 9.33 3.26
CA SER A 108 -18.57 10.71 3.46
C SER A 108 -18.52 11.11 4.93
N GLN A 109 -18.87 10.20 5.85
CA GLN A 109 -18.80 10.46 7.29
C GLN A 109 -17.36 10.71 7.76
N VAL A 110 -16.38 9.94 7.27
CA VAL A 110 -14.97 10.10 7.64
C VAL A 110 -14.42 11.45 7.14
N GLN A 111 -14.79 11.88 5.93
CA GLN A 111 -14.35 13.16 5.38
C GLN A 111 -14.80 14.35 6.23
N THR A 112 -16.03 14.36 6.74
CA THR A 112 -16.54 15.47 7.58
C THR A 112 -15.79 15.67 8.89
N ARG A 113 -15.08 14.64 9.38
CA ARG A 113 -14.36 14.66 10.67
C ARG A 113 -12.90 15.10 10.56
N HIS A 114 -12.33 15.11 9.36
CA HIS A 114 -10.91 15.41 9.11
C HIS A 114 -10.74 16.74 8.36
N ASN A 115 -11.08 17.86 9.00
CA ASN A 115 -10.89 19.20 8.40
C ASN A 115 -9.92 20.11 9.16
N GLY A 116 -9.28 19.64 10.24
CA GLY A 116 -8.32 20.44 11.00
C GLY A 116 -7.02 19.70 11.23
N THR A 117 -5.98 19.96 10.42
CA THR A 117 -4.61 19.68 10.88
C THR A 117 -4.22 20.76 11.89
N ASN A 118 -3.73 20.37 13.06
CA ASN A 118 -3.32 21.34 14.07
C ASN A 118 -2.10 22.14 13.57
N ASN A 119 -2.31 23.42 13.26
CA ASN A 119 -1.27 24.33 12.75
C ASN A 119 -0.07 24.44 13.70
N ASN A 120 -0.27 24.21 15.01
CA ASN A 120 0.79 24.28 16.02
C ASN A 120 1.74 23.07 15.98
N MET A 121 1.38 21.98 15.27
CA MET A 121 2.25 20.82 15.08
C MET A 121 3.14 20.93 13.82
N ARG A 122 3.03 22.02 13.06
CA ARG A 122 3.83 22.22 11.85
C ARG A 122 5.26 22.59 12.24
N ARG A 123 6.15 21.60 12.23
CA ARG A 123 7.59 21.80 12.47
C ARG A 123 8.15 22.80 11.45
N THR A 124 8.62 23.95 11.94
CA THR A 124 9.40 24.91 11.16
C THR A 124 10.73 24.25 10.77
N GLN A 125 11.02 24.18 9.47
CA GLN A 125 12.34 23.71 9.03
C GLN A 125 13.38 24.75 9.47
N SER A 126 14.35 24.35 10.29
CA SER A 126 15.54 25.17 10.53
C SER A 126 16.41 25.11 9.27
N GLU A 127 16.72 26.27 8.70
CA GLU A 127 17.60 26.42 7.53
C GLU A 127 19.00 25.90 7.88
N ASN A 128 19.37 24.73 7.35
CA ASN A 128 20.73 24.20 7.40
C ASN A 128 21.42 24.66 6.10
N PRO A 129 22.65 25.19 6.07
CA PRO A 129 23.24 25.80 4.87
C PRO A 129 23.33 24.86 3.66
N GLN A 130 23.36 23.54 3.87
CA GLN A 130 23.28 22.53 2.81
C GLN A 130 21.89 22.44 2.11
N ASN A 131 20.84 23.04 2.67
CA ASN A 131 19.49 23.12 2.08
C ASN A 131 19.33 24.28 1.08
N THR A 132 20.38 25.04 0.81
CA THR A 132 20.30 26.22 -0.06
C THR A 132 20.43 25.90 -1.55
N ASP A 133 21.02 24.74 -1.90
CA ASP A 133 21.13 24.31 -3.30
C ASP A 133 19.74 24.10 -3.93
N PRO A 134 19.37 24.88 -4.97
CA PRO A 134 18.09 24.76 -5.64
C PRO A 134 17.80 23.35 -6.17
N ALA A 135 18.81 22.67 -6.72
CA ALA A 135 18.65 21.33 -7.29
C ALA A 135 18.30 20.29 -6.22
N TYR A 136 18.96 20.36 -5.06
CA TYR A 136 18.63 19.52 -3.92
C TYR A 136 17.20 19.78 -3.40
N ARG A 137 16.81 21.05 -3.27
CA ARG A 137 15.47 21.44 -2.76
C ARG A 137 14.35 20.87 -3.63
N GLU A 138 14.49 20.94 -4.95
CA GLU A 138 13.51 20.38 -5.88
C GLU A 138 13.41 18.86 -5.75
N LYS A 139 14.55 18.17 -5.67
CA LYS A 139 14.57 16.70 -5.48
C LYS A 139 13.90 16.30 -4.17
N ARG A 140 14.15 17.03 -3.08
CA ARG A 140 13.50 16.77 -1.78
C ARG A 140 12.00 17.04 -1.82
N LYS A 141 11.56 18.11 -2.48
CA LYS A 141 10.13 18.40 -2.68
C LYS A 141 9.43 17.25 -3.41
N LYS A 142 10.00 16.79 -4.53
CA LYS A 142 9.47 15.65 -5.32
C LYS A 142 9.42 14.35 -4.49
N ASN A 143 10.47 14.05 -3.71
CA ASN A 143 10.47 12.86 -2.86
C ASN A 143 9.44 12.94 -1.73
N ASN A 144 9.28 14.09 -1.08
CA ASN A 144 8.27 14.29 -0.04
C ASN A 144 6.85 14.13 -0.61
N GLU A 145 6.60 14.66 -1.81
CA GLU A 145 5.32 14.48 -2.50
C GLU A 145 5.07 13.01 -2.86
N ALA A 146 6.06 12.32 -3.43
CA ALA A 146 5.97 10.90 -3.75
C ALA A 146 5.73 10.03 -2.51
N ALA A 147 6.43 10.33 -1.40
CA ALA A 147 6.23 9.65 -0.13
C ALA A 147 4.84 9.89 0.45
N LYS A 148 4.32 11.12 0.35
CA LYS A 148 2.94 11.43 0.75
C LYS A 148 1.93 10.66 -0.11
N ARG A 149 2.07 10.70 -1.44
CA ARG A 149 1.20 9.96 -2.37
C ARG A 149 1.24 8.44 -2.09
N SER A 150 2.42 7.88 -1.81
CA SER A 150 2.58 6.46 -1.47
C SER A 150 1.86 6.10 -0.17
N ARG A 151 1.99 6.94 0.86
CA ARG A 151 1.28 6.74 2.14
C ARG A 151 -0.23 6.86 1.96
N ASP A 152 -0.69 7.88 1.24
CA ASP A 152 -2.12 8.10 0.98
C ASP A 152 -2.71 6.93 0.18
N ALA A 153 -1.99 6.40 -0.81
CA ALA A 153 -2.43 5.23 -1.58
C ALA A 153 -2.52 3.94 -0.73
N ARG A 154 -1.53 3.71 0.15
CA ARG A 154 -1.60 2.58 1.11
C ARG A 154 -2.80 2.74 2.03
N LYS A 155 -2.97 3.92 2.61
CA LYS A 155 -4.08 4.21 3.52
C LYS A 155 -5.44 4.03 2.84
N ALA A 156 -5.60 4.53 1.62
CA ALA A 156 -6.84 4.34 0.85
C ALA A 156 -7.16 2.84 0.63
N LYS A 157 -6.14 2.01 0.40
CA LYS A 157 -6.32 0.55 0.29
C LYS A 157 -6.73 -0.08 1.62
N GLU A 158 -6.11 0.32 2.72
CA GLU A 158 -6.46 -0.15 4.07
C GLU A 158 -7.89 0.27 4.45
N ASP A 159 -8.27 1.52 4.17
CA ASP A 159 -9.60 2.06 4.40
C ASP A 159 -10.66 1.29 3.58
N GLU A 160 -10.38 0.96 2.31
CA GLU A 160 -11.27 0.14 1.49
C GLU A 160 -11.50 -1.25 2.10
N ILE A 161 -10.43 -1.90 2.58
CA ILE A 161 -10.53 -3.19 3.24
C ILE A 161 -11.38 -3.08 4.51
N ALA A 162 -11.15 -2.05 5.34
CA ALA A 162 -11.89 -1.83 6.56
C ALA A 162 -13.40 -1.61 6.29
N VAL A 163 -13.74 -0.81 5.28
CA VAL A 163 -15.14 -0.59 4.86
C VAL A 163 -15.79 -1.90 4.40
N ARG A 164 -15.07 -2.70 3.61
CA ARG A 164 -15.58 -4.00 3.13
C ARG A 164 -15.79 -5.00 4.27
N CYS A 165 -14.85 -5.09 5.20
CA CYS A 165 -14.98 -5.94 6.39
C CYS A 165 -16.22 -5.54 7.20
N ALA A 166 -16.40 -4.24 7.48
CA ALA A 166 -17.55 -3.75 8.25
C ALA A 166 -18.89 -4.07 7.57
N PHE A 167 -18.97 -3.95 6.24
CA PHE A 167 -20.17 -4.31 5.48
C PHE A 167 -20.49 -5.81 5.61
N LEU A 168 -19.49 -6.67 5.38
CA LEU A 168 -19.67 -8.12 5.46
C LEU A 168 -20.01 -8.59 6.87
N GLU A 169 -19.42 -7.97 7.90
CA GLU A 169 -19.79 -8.24 9.30
C GLU A 169 -21.26 -7.89 9.57
N GLN A 170 -21.72 -6.73 9.09
CA GLN A 170 -23.12 -6.33 9.20
C GLN A 170 -24.06 -7.31 8.48
N GLU A 171 -23.72 -7.71 7.25
CA GLU A 171 -24.52 -8.67 6.47
C GLU A 171 -24.55 -10.05 7.16
N ASN A 172 -23.40 -10.51 7.67
CA ASN A 172 -23.30 -11.78 8.40
C ASN A 172 -24.20 -11.80 9.65
N ILE A 173 -24.22 -10.71 10.41
CA ILE A 173 -25.10 -10.58 11.58
C ILE A 173 -26.58 -10.64 11.16
N GLN A 174 -26.96 -9.93 10.09
CA GLN A 174 -28.33 -9.96 9.59
C GLN A 174 -28.74 -11.37 9.13
N LEU A 175 -27.86 -12.08 8.44
CA LEU A 175 -28.12 -13.45 8.00
C LEU A 175 -28.26 -14.40 9.19
N LYS A 176 -27.39 -14.29 10.19
CA LYS A 176 -27.49 -15.08 11.43
C LYS A 176 -28.82 -14.85 12.14
N PHE A 177 -29.27 -13.60 12.22
CA PHE A 177 -30.57 -13.26 12.81
C PHE A 177 -31.72 -13.88 12.03
N LYS A 178 -31.73 -13.75 10.69
CA LYS A 178 -32.75 -14.37 9.82
C LYS A 178 -32.80 -15.90 9.99
N ILE A 179 -31.63 -16.56 10.03
CA ILE A 179 -31.54 -18.00 10.25
C ILE A 179 -32.09 -18.38 11.62
N ALA A 180 -31.75 -17.64 12.68
CA ALA A 180 -32.25 -17.90 14.02
C ALA A 180 -33.78 -17.77 14.09
N ALA A 181 -34.34 -16.72 13.48
CA ALA A 181 -35.78 -16.50 13.41
C ALA A 181 -36.50 -17.64 12.66
N LEU A 182 -36.01 -18.02 11.48
CA LEU A 182 -36.60 -19.12 10.70
C LEU A 182 -36.49 -20.47 11.42
N LYS A 183 -35.37 -20.73 12.12
CA LYS A 183 -35.21 -21.94 12.92
C LYS A 183 -36.22 -21.98 14.07
N TYR A 184 -36.40 -20.86 14.76
CA TYR A 184 -37.39 -20.73 15.83
C TYR A 184 -38.81 -20.97 15.32
N GLU A 185 -39.19 -20.39 14.18
CA GLU A 185 -40.50 -20.63 13.57
C GLU A 185 -40.71 -22.09 13.17
N ASN A 186 -39.70 -22.73 12.56
CA ASN A 186 -39.76 -24.15 12.20
C ASN A 186 -39.90 -25.05 13.42
N GLU A 187 -39.13 -24.78 14.48
CA GLU A 187 -39.23 -25.53 15.73
C GLU A 187 -40.62 -25.35 16.37
N ARG A 188 -41.13 -24.11 16.40
CA ARG A 188 -42.49 -23.83 16.86
C ARG A 188 -43.54 -24.63 16.07
N PHE A 189 -43.44 -24.70 14.75
CA PHE A 189 -44.38 -25.50 13.94
C PHE A 189 -44.23 -26.99 14.19
N ARG A 190 -43.01 -27.51 14.31
CA ARG A 190 -42.76 -28.92 14.65
C ARG A 190 -43.28 -29.32 16.02
N ASN A 191 -43.28 -28.40 16.98
CA ASN A 191 -43.82 -28.66 18.32
C ASN A 191 -45.35 -28.57 18.39
N MET A 192 -46.01 -28.06 17.33
CA MET A 192 -47.47 -27.97 17.23
C MET A 192 -48.12 -29.10 16.41
N MET A 193 -47.33 -29.84 15.61
CA MET A 193 -47.77 -31.07 14.92
C MET A 193 -47.40 -32.30 15.75
#